data_AF-A0A090G5L8-F1
#
_entry.id   AF-A0A090G5L8-F1
#
_cell.length_a   1.000
_cell.length_b   1.000
_cell.length_c   1.000
_cell.angle_alpha   90.00
_cell.angle_beta   90.00
_cell.angle_gamma   90.00
#
_symmetry.space_group_name_H-M   'P 1'
#
loop_
_entity.id
_entity.type
_entity.pdbx_description
1 polymer ?
#
loop_
_entity_poly.entity_id
_entity_poly.type
_entity_poly.pdbx_seq_one_letter_code
_entity_poly.pdbx_strand_id
1 'polypeptide(L)'
;MRFRDLYEEVVAQVPEPPVRFELLRTLINQRHHGVGEIETKAISYPVRNHQAHFVELGKDRTSPYEEEFVIAEIRYCDGLDEYPNERRFALTKELMHVFDTEEEKTNTRARFVQLMTEIQNTPLPQHASAMYQSETATKWMAAIILCPKPIRQKVLEPYRKGELKEAEVASRLQLPRAFIPDIMDDYYDRAFETLMAK
;
A
#
# COMPACT_ATOMS: atom_id res chain seq x y z
N MET A 1 -2.74 -15.38 3.23
CA MET A 1 -2.71 -14.91 1.83
C MET A 1 -1.46 -14.07 1.65
N ARG A 2 -0.68 -14.26 0.58
CA ARG A 2 0.47 -13.40 0.23
C ARG A 2 0.03 -12.25 -0.68
N PHE A 3 0.91 -11.26 -0.87
CA PHE A 3 0.63 -10.14 -1.77
C PHE A 3 0.33 -10.60 -3.21
N ARG A 4 1.06 -11.62 -3.70
CA ARG A 4 0.80 -12.21 -5.02
C ARG A 4 -0.62 -12.72 -5.17
N ASP A 5 -1.16 -13.39 -4.16
CA ASP A 5 -2.51 -13.96 -4.20
C ASP A 5 -3.56 -12.83 -4.30
N LEU A 6 -3.36 -11.73 -3.56
CA LEU A 6 -4.20 -10.52 -3.67
C LEU A 6 -4.12 -9.92 -5.08
N TYR A 7 -2.91 -9.83 -5.65
CA TYR A 7 -2.69 -9.28 -6.98
C TYR A 7 -3.42 -10.08 -8.06
N GLU A 8 -3.32 -11.42 -8.02
CA GLU A 8 -3.98 -12.31 -8.97
C GLU A 8 -5.52 -12.14 -8.92
N GLU A 9 -6.10 -12.01 -7.72
CA GLU A 9 -7.53 -11.74 -7.53
C GLU A 9 -7.95 -10.37 -8.08
N VAL A 10 -7.15 -9.33 -7.83
CA VAL A 10 -7.43 -7.99 -8.36
C VAL A 10 -7.41 -7.98 -9.88
N VAL A 11 -6.42 -8.63 -10.50
CA VAL A 11 -6.34 -8.73 -11.96
C VAL A 11 -7.54 -9.49 -12.55
N ALA A 12 -8.01 -10.53 -11.86
CA ALA A 12 -9.19 -11.28 -12.30
C ALA A 12 -10.49 -10.47 -12.21
N GLN A 13 -10.62 -9.59 -11.22
CA GLN A 13 -11.87 -8.86 -10.94
C GLN A 13 -11.90 -7.45 -11.56
N VAL A 14 -10.75 -6.86 -11.86
CA VAL A 14 -10.62 -5.46 -12.31
C VAL A 14 -9.95 -5.40 -13.69
N PRO A 15 -10.71 -5.53 -14.79
CA PRO A 15 -10.15 -5.48 -16.15
C PRO A 15 -9.76 -4.06 -16.59
N GLU A 16 -10.30 -3.04 -15.92
CA GLU A 16 -10.09 -1.62 -16.20
C GLU A 16 -9.98 -0.80 -14.91
N PRO A 17 -9.21 0.30 -14.90
CA PRO A 17 -9.10 1.16 -13.73
C PRO A 17 -10.43 1.86 -13.42
N PRO A 18 -10.65 2.29 -12.16
CA PRO A 18 -9.70 2.22 -11.04
C PRO A 18 -9.83 0.92 -10.22
N VAL A 19 -8.71 0.40 -9.73
CA VAL A 19 -8.73 -0.57 -8.60
C VAL A 19 -9.17 0.19 -7.34
N ARG A 20 -10.31 -0.20 -6.75
CA ARG A 20 -10.89 0.49 -5.59
C ARG A 20 -10.28 0.01 -4.28
N PHE A 21 -10.06 0.92 -3.34
CA PHE A 21 -9.53 0.58 -2.02
C PHE A 21 -10.47 -0.38 -1.26
N GLU A 22 -11.78 -0.18 -1.39
CA GLU A 22 -12.79 -1.00 -0.74
C GLU A 22 -12.71 -2.46 -1.18
N LEU A 23 -12.44 -2.70 -2.48
CA LEU A 23 -12.22 -4.05 -3.00
C LEU A 23 -11.01 -4.70 -2.34
N LEU A 24 -9.88 -3.99 -2.27
CA LEU A 24 -8.64 -4.50 -1.65
C LEU A 24 -8.88 -4.87 -0.18
N ARG A 25 -9.52 -3.96 0.56
CA ARG A 25 -9.86 -4.16 1.97
C ARG A 25 -10.78 -5.37 2.16
N THR A 26 -11.82 -5.51 1.32
CA THR A 26 -12.72 -6.66 1.37
C THR A 26 -12.00 -7.98 1.09
N LEU A 27 -11.13 -8.03 0.07
CA LEU A 27 -10.37 -9.24 -0.25
C LEU A 27 -9.41 -9.63 0.88
N ILE A 28 -8.76 -8.65 1.51
CA ILE A 28 -7.88 -8.90 2.66
C ILE A 28 -8.68 -9.40 3.86
N ASN A 29 -9.74 -8.70 4.27
CA ASN A 29 -10.58 -9.11 5.41
C ASN A 29 -11.18 -10.52 5.22
N GLN A 30 -11.48 -10.93 3.99
CA GLN A 30 -12.07 -12.24 3.71
C GLN A 30 -11.07 -13.39 3.66
N ARG A 31 -9.80 -13.13 3.34
CA ARG A 31 -8.84 -14.20 2.95
C ARG A 31 -7.49 -14.14 3.66
N HIS A 32 -7.20 -13.06 4.38
CA HIS A 32 -5.94 -12.94 5.09
C HIS A 32 -6.06 -13.56 6.49
N HIS A 33 -5.67 -14.83 6.63
CA HIS A 33 -5.77 -15.61 7.88
C HIS A 33 -5.26 -14.92 9.16
N GLY A 34 -4.32 -13.97 9.05
CA GLY A 34 -3.77 -13.24 10.20
C GLY A 34 -4.51 -11.95 10.59
N VAL A 35 -5.46 -11.47 9.78
CA VAL A 35 -6.12 -10.17 9.99
C VAL A 35 -7.63 -10.35 9.86
N GLY A 36 -8.39 -9.99 10.90
CA GLY A 36 -9.84 -10.12 10.91
C GLY A 36 -10.49 -8.97 10.15
N GLU A 37 -10.68 -7.84 10.84
CA GLU A 37 -11.28 -6.64 10.26
C GLU A 37 -10.28 -5.49 10.27
N ILE A 38 -10.12 -4.86 9.10
CA ILE A 38 -9.39 -3.61 8.93
C ILE A 38 -10.40 -2.47 8.82
N GLU A 39 -10.44 -1.61 9.82
CA GLU A 39 -11.23 -0.38 9.79
C GLU A 39 -10.40 0.81 9.28
N THR A 40 -11.07 1.86 8.81
CA THR A 40 -10.43 3.12 8.43
C THR A 40 -10.99 4.26 9.26
N LYS A 41 -10.12 5.05 9.89
CA LYS A 41 -10.53 6.15 10.76
C LYS A 41 -9.85 7.45 10.38
N ALA A 42 -10.67 8.46 10.06
CA ALA A 42 -10.21 9.83 9.91
C ALA A 42 -9.88 10.43 11.29
N ILE A 43 -8.70 11.02 11.42
CA ILE A 43 -8.22 11.70 12.62
C ILE A 43 -7.98 13.16 12.26
N SER A 44 -8.56 14.06 13.05
CA SER A 44 -8.32 15.49 12.91
C SER A 44 -7.08 15.89 13.69
N TYR A 45 -6.11 16.49 13.00
CA TYR A 45 -4.87 16.96 13.60
C TYR A 45 -4.87 18.50 13.66
N PRO A 46 -4.27 19.12 14.70
CA PRO A 46 -4.13 20.57 14.78
C PRO A 46 -3.38 21.16 13.57
N VAL A 47 -2.44 20.38 13.02
CA VAL A 47 -1.74 20.68 11.77
C VAL A 47 -2.00 19.51 10.83
N ARG A 48 -2.67 19.79 9.70
CA ARG A 48 -2.94 18.78 8.67
C ARG A 48 -1.64 18.35 8.03
N ASN A 49 -1.31 17.07 8.15
CA ASN A 49 -0.01 16.53 7.71
C ASN A 49 -0.12 15.50 6.57
N HIS A 50 -1.33 15.24 6.04
CA HIS A 50 -1.60 14.33 4.92
C HIS A 50 -1.06 12.91 5.14
N GLN A 51 -0.92 12.48 6.40
CA GLN A 51 -0.37 11.16 6.74
C GLN A 51 -1.48 10.12 6.95
N ALA A 52 -1.10 8.86 6.77
CA ALA A 52 -1.86 7.70 7.20
C ALA A 52 -0.90 6.69 7.85
N HIS A 53 -1.42 5.85 8.75
CA HIS A 53 -0.65 4.85 9.48
C HIS A 53 -1.51 3.63 9.79
N PHE A 54 -0.97 2.44 9.51
CA PHE A 54 -1.51 1.16 9.95
C PHE A 54 -1.24 0.90 11.44
N VAL A 55 -2.25 0.47 12.18
CA VAL A 55 -2.17 0.22 13.62
C VAL A 55 -2.80 -1.12 13.97
N GLU A 56 -2.05 -2.00 14.61
CA GLU A 56 -2.59 -3.21 15.24
C GLU A 56 -3.16 -2.85 16.62
N LEU A 57 -4.46 -3.11 16.83
CA LEU A 57 -5.15 -2.82 18.10
C LEU A 57 -5.04 -3.96 19.11
N GLY A 58 -4.81 -5.18 18.61
CA GLY A 58 -4.70 -6.38 19.43
C GLY A 58 -5.00 -7.65 18.63
N LYS A 59 -5.12 -8.76 19.35
CA LYS A 59 -5.58 -10.04 18.82
C LYS A 59 -6.93 -10.38 19.41
N ASP A 60 -7.77 -11.00 18.60
CA ASP A 60 -9.08 -11.49 19.02
C ASP A 60 -9.31 -12.89 18.45
N ARG A 61 -10.32 -13.60 18.95
CA ARG A 61 -10.75 -14.90 18.44
C ARG A 61 -12.26 -15.00 18.51
N THR A 62 -12.87 -15.54 17.47
CA THR A 62 -14.32 -15.78 17.40
C THR A 62 -14.77 -16.93 18.32
N SER A 63 -13.86 -17.85 18.66
CA SER A 63 -14.10 -18.98 19.57
C SER A 63 -12.80 -19.44 20.23
N PRO A 64 -12.83 -20.06 21.43
CA PRO A 64 -11.65 -20.65 22.05
C PRO A 64 -10.92 -21.71 21.21
N TYR A 65 -11.61 -22.31 20.23
CA TYR A 65 -11.08 -23.37 19.35
C TYR A 65 -10.61 -22.87 17.98
N GLU A 66 -10.77 -21.57 17.70
CA GLU A 66 -10.35 -20.95 16.45
C GLU A 66 -9.06 -20.17 16.66
N GLU A 67 -8.32 -19.97 15.57
CA GLU A 67 -7.08 -19.20 15.58
C GLU A 67 -7.35 -17.73 15.89
N GLU A 68 -6.39 -17.08 16.57
CA GLU A 68 -6.46 -15.65 16.81
C GLU A 68 -6.21 -14.87 15.52
N PHE A 69 -6.97 -13.80 15.32
CA PHE A 69 -6.76 -12.84 14.24
C PHE A 69 -6.39 -11.47 14.82
N VAL A 70 -5.60 -10.71 14.06
CA VAL A 70 -5.25 -9.32 14.41
C VAL A 70 -6.43 -8.42 14.05
N ILE A 71 -6.80 -7.54 14.99
CA ILE A 71 -7.67 -6.39 14.71
C ILE A 71 -6.76 -5.22 14.33
N ALA A 72 -7.00 -4.64 13.16
CA ALA A 72 -6.19 -3.55 12.65
C ALA A 72 -7.04 -2.35 12.22
N GLU A 73 -6.43 -1.18 12.25
CA GLU A 73 -7.06 0.08 11.88
C GLU A 73 -6.06 0.89 11.04
N ILE A 74 -6.51 1.46 9.93
CA ILE A 74 -5.76 2.48 9.19
C ILE A 74 -6.28 3.84 9.63
N ARG A 75 -5.42 4.58 10.32
CA ARG A 75 -5.70 5.96 10.75
C ARG A 75 -5.14 6.91 9.72
N TYR A 76 -5.91 7.92 9.33
CA TYR A 76 -5.45 8.90 8.35
C TYR A 76 -5.87 10.32 8.74
N CYS A 77 -5.08 11.31 8.33
CA CYS A 77 -5.41 12.73 8.54
C CYS A 77 -6.63 13.11 7.69
N ASP A 78 -7.65 13.69 8.32
CA ASP A 78 -8.88 14.16 7.65
C ASP A 78 -8.62 15.13 6.48
N GLY A 79 -7.51 15.88 6.50
CA GLY A 79 -7.07 16.71 5.38
C GLY A 79 -6.91 15.96 4.05
N LEU A 80 -6.66 14.64 4.08
CA LEU A 80 -6.62 13.81 2.88
C LEU A 80 -8.00 13.69 2.19
N ASP A 81 -9.10 13.98 2.88
CA ASP A 81 -10.45 13.93 2.28
C ASP A 81 -10.62 14.95 1.15
N GLU A 82 -9.83 16.04 1.16
CA GLU A 82 -9.78 17.04 0.10
C GLU A 82 -9.01 16.54 -1.15
N TYR A 83 -8.24 15.45 -1.00
CA TYR A 83 -7.35 14.90 -2.03
C TYR A 83 -7.64 13.40 -2.24
N PRO A 84 -8.76 13.04 -2.90
CA PRO A 84 -9.23 11.65 -2.96
C PRO A 84 -8.23 10.67 -3.57
N ASN A 85 -7.43 11.10 -4.54
CA ASN A 85 -6.39 10.27 -5.16
C ASN A 85 -5.21 10.02 -4.20
N GLU A 86 -4.81 11.04 -3.43
CA GLU A 86 -3.77 10.92 -2.41
C GLU A 86 -4.25 10.03 -1.26
N ARG A 87 -5.49 10.25 -0.79
CA ARG A 87 -6.12 9.40 0.22
C ARG A 87 -6.13 7.94 -0.22
N ARG A 88 -6.58 7.65 -1.44
CA ARG A 88 -6.65 6.27 -1.94
C ARG A 88 -5.27 5.63 -1.99
N PHE A 89 -4.26 6.36 -2.46
CA PHE A 89 -2.89 5.85 -2.49
C PHE A 89 -2.35 5.61 -1.07
N ALA A 90 -2.49 6.58 -0.17
CA ALA A 90 -2.02 6.50 1.22
C ALA A 90 -2.68 5.32 1.96
N LEU A 91 -4.01 5.22 1.92
CA LEU A 91 -4.74 4.11 2.53
C LEU A 91 -4.34 2.76 1.94
N THR A 92 -4.11 2.70 0.63
CA THR A 92 -3.65 1.45 -0.01
C THR A 92 -2.24 1.10 0.43
N LYS A 93 -1.32 2.07 0.56
CA LYS A 93 0.03 1.87 1.11
C LYS A 93 -0.06 1.27 2.51
N GLU A 94 -0.85 1.89 3.37
CA GLU A 94 -1.05 1.42 4.75
C GLU A 94 -1.64 0.02 4.81
N LEU A 95 -2.59 -0.28 3.91
CA LEU A 95 -3.19 -1.61 3.80
C LEU A 95 -2.17 -2.69 3.41
N MET A 96 -1.08 -2.36 2.73
CA MET A 96 -0.06 -3.35 2.35
C MET A 96 0.77 -3.83 3.54
N HIS A 97 0.80 -3.11 4.67
CA HIS A 97 1.50 -3.55 5.88
C HIS A 97 0.89 -4.81 6.52
N VAL A 98 -0.28 -5.28 6.07
CA VAL A 98 -0.81 -6.59 6.47
C VAL A 98 0.10 -7.74 6.04
N PHE A 99 0.96 -7.51 5.04
CA PHE A 99 1.93 -8.49 4.54
C PHE A 99 3.30 -8.38 5.20
N ASP A 100 3.44 -7.52 6.21
CA ASP A 100 4.70 -7.36 6.93
C ASP A 100 4.97 -8.57 7.83
N THR A 101 6.21 -9.04 7.76
CA THR A 101 6.77 -9.97 8.74
C THR A 101 6.96 -9.30 10.10
N GLU A 102 7.18 -10.09 11.15
CA GLU A 102 7.42 -9.54 12.50
C GLU A 102 8.67 -8.67 12.58
N GLU A 103 9.70 -8.86 11.74
CA GLU A 103 10.85 -7.93 11.67
C GLU A 103 10.55 -6.62 10.93
N GLU A 104 9.59 -6.65 10.00
CA GLU A 104 9.18 -5.50 9.19
C GLU A 104 8.22 -4.56 9.95
N LYS A 105 7.55 -5.05 10.99
CA LYS A 105 6.58 -4.28 11.80
C LYS A 105 7.24 -3.25 12.72
N THR A 106 6.68 -2.04 12.73
CA THR A 106 7.05 -0.94 13.64
C THR A 106 6.18 -0.92 14.91
N ASN A 107 6.09 -2.06 15.61
CA ASN A 107 5.16 -2.29 16.73
C ASN A 107 5.68 -1.90 18.12
N THR A 108 6.88 -1.31 18.24
CA THR A 108 7.43 -0.84 19.51
C THR A 108 7.98 0.58 19.39
N ARG A 109 8.05 1.30 20.52
CA ARG A 109 8.63 2.65 20.57
C ARG A 109 10.08 2.66 20.07
N ALA A 110 10.88 1.66 20.44
CA ALA A 110 12.28 1.58 20.02
C ALA A 110 12.39 1.44 18.48
N ARG A 111 11.57 0.56 17.91
CA ARG A 111 11.46 0.36 16.47
C ARG A 111 10.99 1.62 15.74
N PHE A 112 10.01 2.32 16.30
CA PHE A 112 9.55 3.60 15.74
C PHE A 112 10.66 4.66 15.71
N VAL A 113 11.40 4.83 16.82
CA VAL A 113 12.53 5.77 16.87
C VAL A 113 13.62 5.38 15.88
N GLN A 114 13.89 4.09 15.74
CA GLN A 114 14.84 3.58 14.74
C GLN A 114 14.38 3.93 13.31
N LEU A 115 13.13 3.61 12.95
CA LEU A 115 12.60 3.90 11.63
C LEU A 115 12.66 5.41 11.32
N MET A 116 12.28 6.26 12.28
CA MET A 116 12.37 7.71 12.10
C MET A 116 13.81 8.19 11.86
N THR A 117 14.77 7.58 12.56
CA THR A 117 16.21 7.85 12.36
C THR A 117 16.66 7.42 10.96
N GLU A 118 16.19 6.27 10.48
CA GLU A 118 16.51 5.77 9.14
C GLU A 118 15.88 6.62 8.03
N ILE A 119 14.64 7.09 8.20
CA ILE A 119 13.98 8.02 7.27
C ILE A 119 14.79 9.32 7.17
N GLN A 120 15.26 9.86 8.30
CA GLN A 120 16.08 11.07 8.31
C GLN A 120 17.45 10.87 7.66
N ASN A 121 18.10 9.75 7.92
CA ASN A 121 19.49 9.52 7.51
C ASN A 121 19.63 8.84 6.15
N THR A 122 18.58 8.20 5.62
CA THR A 122 18.59 7.38 4.39
C THR A 122 19.76 6.39 4.38
N PRO A 123 19.67 5.29 5.16
CA PRO A 123 20.79 4.36 5.33
C PRO A 123 21.22 3.74 4.01
N LEU A 124 22.49 3.32 3.95
CA LEU A 124 22.97 2.47 2.85
C LEU A 124 22.15 1.16 2.81
N PRO A 125 21.90 0.57 1.63
CA PRO A 125 21.04 -0.61 1.51
C PRO A 125 21.37 -1.77 2.46
N GLN A 126 22.65 -2.04 2.69
CA GLN A 126 23.12 -3.10 3.59
C GLN A 126 22.94 -2.79 5.08
N HIS A 127 22.65 -1.54 5.45
CA HIS A 127 22.41 -1.09 6.82
C HIS A 127 20.93 -0.78 7.08
N ALA A 128 20.09 -0.79 6.04
CA ALA A 128 18.66 -0.53 6.17
C ALA A 128 18.00 -1.68 6.95
N SER A 129 17.25 -1.33 8.00
CA SER A 129 16.42 -2.30 8.71
C SER A 129 15.32 -2.89 7.82
N ALA A 130 14.80 -4.05 8.22
CA ALA A 130 13.64 -4.67 7.57
C ALA A 130 12.42 -3.71 7.57
N MET A 131 12.23 -2.92 8.63
CA MET A 131 11.13 -1.94 8.73
C MET A 131 11.26 -0.82 7.69
N TYR A 132 12.48 -0.28 7.49
CA TYR A 132 12.73 0.73 6.47
C TYR A 132 12.52 0.19 5.06
N GLN A 133 12.97 -1.05 4.82
CA GLN A 133 12.74 -1.74 3.55
C GLN A 133 11.23 -1.99 3.34
N SER A 134 10.50 -2.30 4.40
CA SER A 134 9.04 -2.48 4.37
C SER A 134 8.31 -1.23 3.89
N GLU A 135 8.63 -0.04 4.41
CA GLU A 135 8.01 1.22 3.94
C GLU A 135 8.19 1.44 2.44
N THR A 136 9.36 1.05 1.90
CA THR A 136 9.62 1.11 0.46
C THR A 136 8.83 0.04 -0.29
N ALA A 137 8.77 -1.18 0.24
CA ALA A 137 8.03 -2.29 -0.33
C ALA A 137 6.51 -1.99 -0.38
N THR A 138 5.91 -1.48 0.69
CA THR A 138 4.48 -1.16 0.76
C THR A 138 4.09 -0.02 -0.18
N LYS A 139 4.97 0.98 -0.38
CA LYS A 139 4.82 1.97 -1.46
C LYS A 139 4.72 1.30 -2.83
N TRP A 140 5.63 0.38 -3.14
CA TRP A 140 5.62 -0.32 -4.43
C TRP A 140 4.45 -1.29 -4.59
N MET A 141 4.09 -2.02 -3.53
CA MET A 141 2.89 -2.87 -3.51
C MET A 141 1.64 -2.05 -3.82
N ALA A 142 1.48 -0.86 -3.22
CA ALA A 142 0.37 0.05 -3.51
C ALA A 142 0.38 0.55 -4.96
N ALA A 143 1.55 0.93 -5.49
CA ALA A 143 1.68 1.37 -6.88
C ALA A 143 1.31 0.25 -7.87
N ILE A 144 1.77 -0.98 -7.61
CA ILE A 144 1.53 -2.16 -8.44
C ILE A 144 0.08 -2.61 -8.37
N ILE A 145 -0.53 -2.65 -7.18
CA ILE A 145 -1.91 -3.11 -7.02
C ILE A 145 -2.92 -2.11 -7.58
N LEU A 146 -2.61 -0.80 -7.53
CA LEU A 146 -3.48 0.25 -8.08
C LEU A 146 -3.30 0.45 -9.59
N CYS A 147 -2.15 0.05 -10.15
CA CYS A 147 -1.90 -0.02 -11.59
C CYS A 147 -1.30 -1.39 -11.96
N PRO A 148 -2.11 -2.47 -11.98
CA PRO A 148 -1.63 -3.80 -12.36
C PRO A 148 -1.05 -3.85 -13.77
N LYS A 149 -0.15 -4.81 -14.05
CA LYS A 149 0.52 -4.95 -15.36
C LYS A 149 -0.43 -4.87 -16.56
N PRO A 150 -1.58 -5.59 -16.60
CA PRO A 150 -2.51 -5.50 -17.72
C PRO A 150 -3.09 -4.10 -17.94
N ILE A 151 -3.27 -3.33 -16.86
CA ILE A 151 -3.72 -1.93 -16.91
C ILE A 151 -2.56 -1.03 -17.35
N ARG A 152 -1.37 -1.19 -16.77
CA ARG A 152 -0.16 -0.44 -17.12
C ARG A 152 0.16 -0.56 -18.62
N GLN A 153 0.12 -1.76 -19.18
CA GLN A 153 0.43 -2.01 -20.59
C GLN A 153 -0.47 -1.21 -21.55
N LYS A 154 -1.74 -0.96 -21.19
CA LYS A 154 -2.69 -0.19 -22.01
C LYS A 154 -2.32 1.29 -22.10
N VAL A 155 -1.50 1.82 -21.18
CA VAL A 155 -1.16 3.25 -21.10
C VAL A 155 0.33 3.53 -21.29
N LEU A 156 1.20 2.53 -21.11
CA LEU A 156 2.65 2.68 -21.14
C LEU A 156 3.17 3.17 -22.50
N GLU A 157 2.77 2.53 -23.59
CA GLU A 157 3.25 2.87 -24.93
C GLU A 157 2.81 4.28 -25.37
N PRO A 158 1.52 4.66 -25.25
CA PRO A 158 1.11 6.05 -25.52
C PRO A 158 1.82 7.06 -24.62
N TYR A 159 2.06 6.74 -23.34
CA TYR A 159 2.81 7.60 -22.43
C TYR A 159 4.25 7.82 -22.89
N ARG A 160 4.97 6.75 -23.27
CA ARG A 160 6.35 6.82 -23.77
C ARG A 160 6.48 7.59 -25.07
N LYS A 161 5.47 7.53 -25.93
CA LYS A 161 5.40 8.30 -27.18
C LYS A 161 5.02 9.77 -26.95
N GLY A 162 4.67 10.16 -25.73
CA GLY A 162 4.17 11.50 -25.40
C GLY A 162 2.74 11.75 -25.86
N GLU A 163 2.01 10.71 -26.29
CA GLU A 163 0.60 10.77 -26.70
C GLU A 163 -0.33 10.86 -25.48
N LEU A 164 0.06 10.28 -24.35
CA LEU A 164 -0.59 10.49 -23.05
C LEU A 164 0.34 11.24 -22.10
N LYS A 165 -0.14 12.35 -21.54
CA LYS A 165 0.56 13.10 -20.50
C LYS A 165 0.33 12.50 -19.13
N GLU A 166 1.25 12.77 -18.20
CA GLU A 166 1.16 12.33 -16.80
C GLU A 166 -0.20 12.63 -16.17
N ALA A 167 -0.77 13.82 -16.40
CA ALA A 167 -2.05 14.22 -15.83
C ALA A 167 -3.22 13.38 -16.36
N GLU A 168 -3.18 12.95 -17.62
CA GLU A 168 -4.20 12.11 -18.25
C GLU A 168 -4.12 10.69 -17.69
N VAL A 169 -2.90 10.16 -17.56
CA VAL A 169 -2.65 8.86 -16.93
C VAL A 169 -3.08 8.88 -15.46
N ALA A 170 -2.71 9.92 -14.70
CA ALA A 170 -3.11 10.11 -13.31
C ALA A 170 -4.63 10.14 -13.14
N SER A 171 -5.32 10.88 -14.01
CA SER A 171 -6.78 10.95 -14.02
C SER A 171 -7.41 9.58 -14.31
N ARG A 172 -6.93 8.88 -15.34
CA ARG A 172 -7.43 7.56 -15.74
C ARG A 172 -7.24 6.50 -14.65
N LEU A 173 -6.08 6.51 -13.99
CA LEU A 173 -5.76 5.57 -12.93
C LEU A 173 -6.33 6.02 -11.57
N GLN A 174 -6.80 7.26 -11.44
CA GLN A 174 -7.16 7.97 -10.20
C GLN A 174 -6.02 8.06 -9.19
N LEU A 175 -4.78 8.15 -9.66
CA LEU A 175 -3.58 8.19 -8.83
C LEU A 175 -3.04 9.61 -8.68
N PRO A 176 -2.27 9.91 -7.62
CA PRO A 176 -1.55 11.18 -7.54
C PRO A 176 -0.55 11.29 -8.68
N ARG A 177 -0.52 12.46 -9.34
CA ARG A 177 0.32 12.70 -10.52
C ARG A 177 1.80 12.41 -10.26
N ALA A 178 2.28 12.70 -9.04
CA ALA A 178 3.67 12.52 -8.64
C ALA A 178 4.16 11.06 -8.74
N PHE A 179 3.27 10.06 -8.71
CA PHE A 179 3.66 8.65 -8.82
C PHE A 179 3.65 8.11 -10.26
N ILE A 180 3.13 8.87 -11.23
CA ILE A 180 3.03 8.39 -12.61
C ILE A 180 4.40 8.12 -13.24
N PRO A 181 5.43 8.98 -13.06
CA PRO A 181 6.77 8.67 -13.55
C PRO A 181 7.31 7.34 -13.00
N ASP A 182 7.23 7.12 -11.69
CA ASP A 182 7.65 5.88 -11.03
C ASP A 182 6.93 4.63 -11.60
N ILE A 183 5.62 4.74 -11.85
CA ILE A 183 4.81 3.62 -12.36
C ILE A 183 5.11 3.31 -13.83
N MET A 184 5.45 4.32 -14.63
CA MET A 184 5.74 4.15 -16.06
C MET A 184 7.21 3.83 -16.36
N ASP A 185 8.08 3.95 -15.36
CA ASP A 185 9.49 3.58 -15.45
C ASP A 185 9.70 2.06 -15.57
N ASP A 186 10.85 1.65 -16.13
CA ASP A 186 11.22 0.23 -16.26
C ASP A 186 11.48 -0.42 -14.88
N TYR A 187 11.81 0.36 -13.86
CA TYR A 187 11.98 -0.15 -12.49
C TYR A 187 10.68 -0.76 -11.94
N TYR A 188 9.51 -0.35 -12.42
CA TYR A 188 8.23 -0.98 -12.09
C TYR A 188 8.30 -2.51 -12.29
N ASP A 189 8.86 -2.96 -13.41
CA ASP A 189 8.90 -4.39 -13.74
C ASP A 189 9.82 -5.17 -12.78
N ARG A 190 10.93 -4.55 -12.33
CA ARG A 190 11.82 -5.12 -11.31
C ARG A 190 11.16 -5.18 -9.93
N ALA A 191 10.47 -4.10 -9.55
CA ALA A 191 9.72 -4.05 -8.30
C ALA A 191 8.62 -5.12 -8.30
N PHE A 192 7.91 -5.27 -9.42
CA PHE A 192 6.89 -6.30 -9.60
C PHE A 192 7.46 -7.71 -9.41
N GLU A 193 8.53 -8.05 -10.11
CA GLU A 193 9.15 -9.38 -10.01
C GLU A 193 9.60 -9.70 -8.57
N THR A 194 10.21 -8.72 -7.91
CA THR A 194 10.64 -8.84 -6.51
C THR A 194 9.45 -9.08 -5.57
N LEU A 195 8.37 -8.33 -5.72
CA LEU A 195 7.21 -8.40 -4.83
C LEU A 195 6.30 -9.60 -5.10
N MET A 196 6.30 -10.16 -6.32
CA MET A 196 5.60 -11.41 -6.62
C MET A 196 6.33 -12.66 -6.12
N ALA A 197 7.64 -12.53 -5.83
CA ALA A 197 8.44 -13.59 -5.24
C ALA A 197 8.35 -13.63 -3.70
N LYS A 198 7.98 -12.50 -3.07
CA LYS A 198 7.70 -12.36 -1.64
C LYS A 198 6.37 -13.05 -1.29
#